data_AF-A0A447IJ00-F1
#
_entry.id   AF-A0A447IJ00-F1
#
_cell.length_a   1.000
_cell.length_b   1.000
_cell.length_c   1.000
_cell.angle_alpha   90.00
_cell.angle_beta   90.00
_cell.angle_gamma   90.00
#
_symmetry.space_group_name_H-M   'P 1'
#
loop_
_entity.id
_entity.type
_entity.pdbx_description
1 polymer ?
#
loop_
_entity_poly.entity_id
_entity_poly.type
_entity_poly.pdbx_seq_one_letter_code
_entity_poly.pdbx_strand_id
1 'polypeptide(L)'
;MTRDGRAAQEVLADQFRITAQLSALTGEYHRLLQQVAAAGFARQMAEDAAPETLALARRAEQAAKQTAETCALQIIDLEKRLSALGRELAAST
;
A
#
# COMPACT_ATOMS: atom_id res chain seq x y z
N MET A 1 28.63 -4.82 15.26
CA MET A 1 28.15 -5.60 14.09
C MET A 1 26.80 -6.15 14.46
N THR A 2 25.83 -6.11 13.55
CA THR A 2 24.53 -6.75 13.74
C THR A 2 24.68 -8.27 13.69
N ARG A 3 23.64 -9.01 14.11
CA ARG A 3 23.65 -10.48 14.12
C ARG A 3 24.02 -11.10 12.75
N ASP A 4 23.77 -10.38 11.65
CA ASP A 4 24.05 -10.82 10.28
C ASP A 4 25.34 -10.22 9.69
N GLY A 5 26.21 -9.65 10.53
CA GLY A 5 27.50 -9.10 10.12
C GLY A 5 27.45 -7.70 9.50
N ARG A 6 26.26 -7.09 9.41
CA ARG A 6 26.07 -5.73 8.90
C ARG A 6 26.49 -4.67 9.91
N ALA A 7 26.87 -3.50 9.43
CA ALA A 7 27.08 -2.34 10.30
C ALA A 7 25.73 -1.72 10.69
N ALA A 8 25.63 -1.15 11.91
CA ALA A 8 24.39 -0.51 12.37
C ALA A 8 23.94 0.64 11.44
N GLN A 9 24.89 1.32 10.81
CA GLN A 9 24.66 2.37 9.82
C GLN A 9 23.96 1.84 8.57
N GLU A 10 24.26 0.62 8.13
CA GLU A 10 23.61 -0.01 6.96
C GLU A 10 22.15 -0.34 7.27
N VAL A 11 21.88 -0.87 8.47
CA VAL A 11 20.52 -1.15 8.94
C VAL A 11 19.69 0.12 9.05
N LEU A 12 20.26 1.20 9.60
CA LEU A 12 19.61 2.50 9.67
C LEU A 12 19.33 3.09 8.28
N ALA A 13 20.27 2.99 7.34
CA ALA A 13 20.07 3.44 5.97
C ALA A 13 18.89 2.71 5.30
N ASP A 14 18.78 1.40 5.50
CA ASP A 14 17.64 0.61 5.04
C ASP A 14 16.32 1.02 5.71
N GLN A 15 16.32 1.29 7.02
CA GLN A 15 15.13 1.78 7.73
C GLN A 15 14.66 3.12 7.17
N PHE A 16 15.58 4.07 6.92
CA PHE A 16 15.23 5.36 6.32
C PHE A 16 14.67 5.21 4.90
N ARG A 17 15.28 4.34 4.08
CA ARG A 17 14.78 4.05 2.73
C ARG A 17 13.38 3.45 2.75
N ILE A 18 13.12 2.46 3.60
CA ILE A 18 11.79 1.84 3.73
C ILE A 18 10.77 2.84 4.27
N THR A 19 11.15 3.68 5.25
CA THR A 19 10.26 4.71 5.79
C THR A 19 9.86 5.73 4.73
N ALA A 20 10.81 6.16 3.88
CA ALA A 20 10.50 7.05 2.75
C ALA A 20 9.53 6.38 1.75
N GLN A 21 9.73 5.10 1.46
CA GLN A 21 8.83 4.33 0.59
C GLN A 21 7.42 4.21 1.19
N LEU A 22 7.31 3.91 2.48
CA LEU A 22 6.04 3.87 3.20
C LEU A 22 5.33 5.23 3.17
N SER A 23 6.06 6.33 3.38
CA SER A 23 5.49 7.68 3.30
C SER A 23 4.92 8.00 1.91
N ALA A 24 5.58 7.56 0.84
CA ALA A 24 5.07 7.75 -0.51
C ALA A 24 3.83 6.87 -0.78
N LEU A 25 3.90 5.59 -0.41
CA LEU A 25 2.81 4.63 -0.65
C LEU A 25 1.56 4.93 0.17
N THR A 26 1.69 5.43 1.40
CA THR A 26 0.53 5.81 2.21
C THR A 26 -0.25 6.98 1.59
N GLY A 27 0.45 7.96 1.02
CA GLY A 27 -0.18 9.04 0.25
C GLY A 27 -0.91 8.52 -0.99
N GLU A 28 -0.27 7.64 -1.76
CA GLU A 28 -0.88 7.00 -2.92
C GLU A 28 -2.08 6.12 -2.54
N TYR A 29 -1.97 5.36 -1.46
CA TYR A 29 -3.06 4.52 -0.96
C TYR A 29 -4.29 5.34 -0.59
N HIS A 30 -4.11 6.50 0.06
CA HIS A 30 -5.23 7.39 0.34
C HIS A 30 -5.94 7.87 -0.94
N ARG A 31 -5.18 8.21 -1.98
CA ARG A 31 -5.71 8.57 -3.29
C ARG A 31 -6.47 7.40 -3.93
N LEU A 32 -5.95 6.17 -3.84
CA LEU A 32 -6.61 4.97 -4.35
C LEU A 32 -7.92 4.69 -3.61
N LEU A 33 -7.98 4.90 -2.29
CA LEU A 33 -9.22 4.76 -1.52
C LEU A 33 -10.29 5.77 -1.96
N GLN A 34 -9.91 7.01 -2.26
CA GLN A 34 -10.82 8.01 -2.82
C GLN A 34 -11.35 7.57 -4.19
N GLN A 35 -10.51 6.97 -5.04
CA GLN A 35 -10.93 6.43 -6.34
C GLN A 35 -11.89 5.24 -6.20
N VAL A 36 -11.64 4.33 -5.25
CA VAL A 36 -12.55 3.23 -4.93
C VAL A 36 -13.92 3.78 -4.52
N ALA A 37 -13.96 4.78 -3.64
CA ALA A 37 -15.20 5.42 -3.22
C ALA A 37 -15.94 6.06 -4.40
N ALA A 38 -15.23 6.83 -5.23
CA ALA A 38 -15.80 7.45 -6.43
C ALA A 38 -16.36 6.42 -7.42
N ALA A 39 -15.65 5.31 -7.65
CA ALA A 39 -16.13 4.24 -8.52
C ALA A 39 -17.35 3.51 -7.93
N GLY A 40 -17.41 3.34 -6.61
CA GLY A 40 -18.58 2.81 -5.91
C GLY A 40 -19.81 3.70 -6.07
N PHE A 41 -19.65 5.03 -5.92
CA PHE A 41 -20.73 5.99 -6.19
C PHE A 41 -21.18 5.94 -7.65
N ALA A 42 -20.25 5.91 -8.61
CA ALA A 42 -20.57 5.81 -10.03
C ALA A 42 -21.36 4.53 -10.36
N ARG A 43 -21.00 3.39 -9.75
CA ARG A 43 -21.77 2.14 -9.88
C ARG A 43 -23.19 2.29 -9.32
N GLN A 44 -23.34 2.89 -8.14
CA GLN A 44 -24.64 3.09 -7.50
C GLN A 44 -25.54 3.99 -8.36
N MET A 45 -25.01 5.07 -8.93
CA MET A 45 -25.75 5.93 -9.86
C MET A 45 -26.16 5.23 -11.16
N ALA A 46 -25.45 4.17 -11.54
CA ALA A 46 -25.73 3.38 -12.73
C ALA A 46 -26.69 2.20 -12.46
N GLU A 47 -27.25 2.05 -11.26
CA GLU A 47 -28.14 0.92 -10.93
C GLU A 47 -29.41 0.90 -11.78
N ASP A 48 -29.95 2.07 -12.12
CA ASP A 48 -31.12 2.23 -13.00
C ASP A 48 -30.73 2.49 -14.47
N ALA A 49 -29.43 2.48 -14.80
CA ALA A 49 -28.95 2.72 -16.15
C ALA A 49 -29.06 1.46 -17.03
N ALA A 50 -28.76 1.61 -18.33
CA ALA A 50 -28.66 0.48 -19.23
C ALA A 50 -27.68 -0.59 -18.69
N PRO A 51 -27.95 -1.90 -18.87
CA PRO A 51 -27.11 -2.97 -18.33
C PRO A 51 -25.63 -2.85 -18.66
N GLU A 52 -25.31 -2.32 -19.83
CA GLU A 52 -23.93 -2.10 -20.29
C GLU A 52 -23.20 -1.04 -19.46
N THR A 53 -23.89 0.05 -19.11
CA THR A 53 -23.36 1.11 -18.24
C THR A 53 -23.08 0.59 -16.84
N LEU A 54 -24.01 -0.20 -16.29
CA LEU A 54 -23.82 -0.84 -14.98
C LEU A 54 -22.65 -1.83 -15.00
N ALA A 55 -22.49 -2.61 -16.09
CA ALA A 55 -21.38 -3.54 -16.24
C ALA A 55 -20.02 -2.82 -16.32
N LEU A 56 -19.94 -1.69 -17.05
CA LEU A 56 -18.74 -0.86 -17.11
C LEU A 56 -18.40 -0.27 -15.73
N ALA A 57 -19.38 0.27 -15.01
CA ALA A 57 -19.17 0.83 -13.68
C ALA A 57 -18.69 -0.23 -12.66
N ARG A 58 -19.25 -1.45 -12.71
CA ARG A 58 -18.78 -2.59 -11.89
C ARG A 58 -17.34 -2.96 -12.18
N ARG A 59 -16.93 -2.98 -13.46
CA ARG A 59 -15.54 -3.27 -13.85
C ARG A 59 -14.57 -2.19 -13.35
N ALA A 60 -14.95 -0.92 -13.46
CA ALA A 60 -14.16 0.20 -12.97
C ALA A 60 -13.98 0.14 -11.44
N GLU A 61 -15.06 -0.14 -10.69
CA GLU A 61 -15.00 -0.33 -9.24
C GLU A 61 -14.07 -1.49 -8.86
N GLN A 62 -14.19 -2.63 -9.54
CA GLN A 62 -13.35 -3.80 -9.28
C GLN A 62 -11.85 -3.52 -9.55
N ALA A 63 -11.54 -2.84 -10.65
CA ALA A 63 -10.17 -2.46 -10.98
C ALA A 63 -9.57 -1.49 -9.95
N ALA A 64 -10.35 -0.51 -9.50
CA ALA A 64 -9.93 0.41 -8.44
C ALA A 64 -9.64 -0.34 -7.13
N LYS A 65 -10.51 -1.29 -6.74
CA LYS A 65 -10.33 -2.12 -5.54
C LYS A 65 -9.05 -2.96 -5.62
N GLN A 66 -8.82 -3.64 -6.73
CA GLN A 66 -7.62 -4.48 -6.93
C GLN A 66 -6.33 -3.66 -6.85
N THR A 67 -6.35 -2.44 -7.39
CA THR A 67 -5.20 -1.52 -7.31
C THR A 67 -4.93 -1.09 -5.87
N ALA A 68 -5.99 -0.70 -5.14
CA ALA A 68 -5.87 -0.33 -3.73
C ALA A 68 -5.39 -1.50 -2.85
N GLU A 69 -5.91 -2.71 -3.08
CA GLU A 69 -5.50 -3.92 -2.37
C GLU A 69 -4.03 -4.25 -2.62
N THR A 70 -3.56 -4.14 -3.86
CA THR A 70 -2.14 -4.35 -4.20
C THR A 70 -1.25 -3.35 -3.46
N CYS A 71 -1.66 -2.08 -3.40
CA CYS A 71 -0.93 -1.04 -2.65
C CYS A 71 -0.92 -1.35 -1.14
N ALA A 72 -2.05 -1.77 -0.57
CA ALA A 72 -2.14 -2.17 0.83
C ALA A 72 -1.21 -3.35 1.16
N LEU A 73 -1.12 -4.35 0.29
CA LEU A 73 -0.20 -5.48 0.47
C LEU A 73 1.27 -5.04 0.46
N GLN A 74 1.63 -4.09 -0.40
CA GLN A 74 2.99 -3.51 -0.42
C GLN A 74 3.32 -2.74 0.86
N ILE A 75 2.37 -1.97 1.39
CA ILE A 75 2.52 -1.27 2.68
C ILE A 75 2.78 -2.30 3.79
N ILE A 76 1.96 -3.34 3.87
CA ILE A 76 2.10 -4.40 4.90
C ILE A 76 3.46 -5.10 4.80
N ASP A 77 3.94 -5.40 3.59
CA ASP A 77 5.27 -6.01 3.41
C ASP A 77 6.39 -5.09 3.92
N LEU A 78 6.34 -3.81 3.55
CA LEU A 78 7.33 -2.83 3.98
C LEU A 78 7.31 -2.61 5.49
N GLU A 79 6.14 -2.57 6.14
CA GLU A 79 6.01 -2.48 7.59
C GLU A 79 6.62 -3.70 8.30
N LYS A 80 6.41 -4.91 7.76
CA LYS A 80 7.04 -6.14 8.28
C LYS A 80 8.56 -6.08 8.17
N ARG A 81 9.07 -5.62 7.02
CA ARG A 81 10.51 -5.45 6.78
C ARG A 81 11.12 -4.40 7.70
N LEU A 82 10.46 -3.26 7.88
CA LEU A 82 10.88 -2.21 8.81
C LEU A 82 10.96 -2.74 10.24
N SER A 83 9.93 -3.47 10.67
CA SER A 83 9.89 -4.10 12.00
C SER A 83 11.02 -5.12 12.18
N ALA A 84 11.37 -5.89 11.14
CA ALA A 84 12.49 -6.81 11.19
C ALA A 84 13.84 -6.09 11.35
N LEU A 85 14.07 -5.00 10.61
CA LEU A 85 15.25 -4.16 10.75
C LEU A 85 15.36 -3.52 12.14
N GLY A 86 14.22 -3.13 12.74
CA GLY A 86 14.17 -2.63 14.11
C GLY A 86 14.66 -3.67 15.13
N ARG A 87 14.24 -4.93 14.98
CA ARG A 87 14.72 -6.04 15.82
C ARG A 87 16.19 -6.34 15.61
N GLU A 88 16.68 -6.29 14.37
CA GLU A 88 18.09 -6.49 14.08
C GLU A 88 18.96 -5.42 14.73
N LEU A 89 18.56 -4.15 14.61
CA LEU A 89 19.29 -3.04 15.23
C LEU A 89 19.33 -3.16 16.76
N ALA A 90 18.19 -3.50 17.39
CA ALA A 90 18.12 -3.71 18.84
C ALA A 90 18.98 -4.90 19.33
N ALA A 91 19.19 -5.91 18.49
CA ALA A 91 20.10 -7.03 18.79
C ALA A 91 21.58 -6.68 18.56
N SER A 92 21.90 -5.47 18.09
CA SER A 92 23.25 -5.00 17.77
C SER A 92 23.85 -4.06 18.81
N THR A 93 23.02 -3.63 19.77
CA THR A 93 23.36 -2.89 20.99
C THR A 93 23.50 -3.82 22.17
#